data_AF-A0AAW4I8E0-F1
#
_entry.id   AF-A0AAW4I8E0-F1
#
_cell.length_a   1.000
_cell.length_b   1.000
_cell.length_c   1.000
_cell.angle_alpha   90.00
_cell.angle_beta   90.00
_cell.angle_gamma   90.00
#
_symmetry.space_group_name_H-M   'P 1'
#
loop_
_entity.id
_entity.type
_entity.pdbx_description
1 polymer ?
#
loop_
_entity_poly.entity_id
_entity_poly.type
_entity_poly.pdbx_seq_one_letter_code
_entity_poly.pdbx_strand_id
1 'polypeptide(L)' 'MFEQFRNPGSNTFNGVKAMAAWSGLTEAEVAWTAARIKELIAAGKSRQEAAAIVRAEGKTKPWESA' A
#
# COMPACT_ATOMS: atom_id res chain seq x y z
N MET A 1 16.91 6.93 10.11
CA MET A 1 15.43 6.71 10.16
C MET A 1 14.91 5.85 9.00
N PHE A 2 15.49 5.89 7.79
CA PHE A 2 15.05 5.07 6.64
C PHE A 2 15.84 3.77 6.38
N GLU A 3 16.99 3.56 7.04
CA GLU A 3 17.84 2.38 6.82
C GLU A 3 17.18 1.05 7.21
N GLN A 4 16.28 1.06 8.20
CA GLN A 4 15.53 -0.14 8.62
C GLN A 4 14.54 -0.65 7.58
N PHE A 5 14.22 0.15 6.56
CA PHE A 5 13.32 -0.22 5.46
C PHE A 5 14.07 -0.57 4.19
N ARG A 6 15.40 -0.62 4.22
CA ARG A 6 16.19 -0.97 3.05
C ARG A 6 16.05 -2.47 2.77
N ASN A 7 15.81 -2.84 1.52
CA ASN A 7 15.81 -4.25 1.14
C ASN A 7 17.24 -4.80 1.28
N PRO A 8 17.44 -5.96 1.92
CA PRO A 8 18.77 -6.55 2.06
C PRO A 8 19.38 -6.80 0.68
N GLY A 9 20.58 -6.24 0.44
CA GLY A 9 21.31 -6.37 -0.83
C GLY A 9 20.89 -5.40 -1.94
N SER A 10 19.99 -4.44 -1.68
CA SER A 10 19.55 -3.47 -2.69
C SER A 10 19.60 -2.04 -2.15
N ASN A 11 19.88 -1.07 -3.04
CA ASN A 11 19.75 0.36 -2.72
C ASN A 11 18.29 0.85 -2.79
N THR A 12 17.34 -0.08 -2.77
CA THR A 12 15.90 0.20 -2.84
C THR A 12 15.29 0.09 -1.45
N PHE A 13 14.32 0.96 -1.18
CA PHE A 13 13.57 0.97 0.06
C PHE A 13 12.28 0.18 -0.12
N ASN A 14 11.94 -0.63 0.88
CA ASN A 14 10.66 -1.29 0.99
C ASN A 14 9.61 -0.26 1.39
N GLY A 15 9.01 0.38 0.38
CA GLY A 15 7.95 1.36 0.55
C GLY A 15 6.74 0.80 1.31
N VAL A 16 6.51 -0.52 1.25
CA VAL A 16 5.44 -1.19 2.01
C VAL A 16 5.73 -1.14 3.51
N LYS A 17 6.95 -1.52 3.92
CA LYS A 17 7.35 -1.44 5.33
C LYS A 17 7.41 -0.01 5.87
N ALA A 18 7.88 0.93 5.06
CA ALA A 18 7.91 2.34 5.44
C ALA A 18 6.49 2.90 5.64
N MET A 19 5.57 2.61 4.72
CA MET A 19 4.17 3.04 4.81
C MET A 19 3.42 2.33 5.93
N ALA A 20 3.71 1.05 6.19
CA ALA A 20 3.17 0.30 7.32
C ALA A 20 3.59 0.92 8.66
N ALA A 21 4.89 1.20 8.82
CA ALA A 21 5.42 1.84 10.03
C ALA A 21 4.91 3.27 10.23
N TRP A 22 4.69 4.02 9.15
CA TRP A 22 4.21 5.41 9.23
C TRP A 22 2.70 5.51 9.44
N SER A 23 1.93 4.57 8.88
CA SER A 23 0.47 4.57 8.94
C SER A 23 -0.08 3.72 10.08
N GLY A 24 0.76 2.89 10.72
CA GLY A 24 0.32 1.89 11.71
C GLY A 24 -0.46 0.72 11.11
N LEU A 25 -0.46 0.59 9.77
CA LEU A 25 -1.15 -0.47 9.04
C LEU A 25 -0.25 -1.70 8.88
N THR A 26 -0.86 -2.85 8.61
CA THR A 26 -0.09 -4.08 8.36
C THR A 26 0.59 -4.05 6.98
N GLU A 27 1.68 -4.81 6.80
CA GLU A 27 2.35 -4.90 5.50
C GLU A 27 1.40 -5.45 4.40
N ALA A 28 0.51 -6.38 4.75
CA ALA A 28 -0.51 -6.93 3.84
C ALA A 28 -1.51 -5.87 3.39
N GLU A 29 -1.98 -5.03 4.32
CA GLU A 29 -2.89 -3.92 4.02
C GLU A 29 -2.24 -2.89 3.09
N VAL A 30 -0.97 -2.57 3.32
CA VAL A 30 -0.22 -1.62 2.48
C VAL A 30 0.06 -2.21 1.09
N ALA A 31 0.42 -3.49 1.01
CA ALA A 31 0.64 -4.18 -0.25
C ALA A 31 -0.64 -4.23 -1.09
N TRP A 32 -1.77 -4.60 -0.48
CA TRP A 32 -3.07 -4.61 -1.13
C TRP A 32 -3.48 -3.20 -1.58
N THR A 33 -3.34 -2.21 -0.70
CA THR A 33 -3.65 -0.79 -1.00
C THR A 33 -2.85 -0.29 -2.22
N ALA A 34 -1.54 -0.58 -2.25
CA ALA A 34 -0.69 -0.17 -3.36
C ALA A 34 -1.08 -0.85 -4.69
N ALA A 35 -1.37 -2.16 -4.65
CA ALA A 35 -1.83 -2.92 -5.81
C ALA A 35 -3.17 -2.37 -6.33
N ARG A 36 -4.13 -2.17 -5.42
CA ARG A 36 -5.47 -1.72 -5.77
C ARG A 36 -5.51 -0.29 -6.31
N ILE A 37 -4.72 0.62 -5.72
CA ILE A 37 -4.54 1.97 -6.28
C ILE A 37 -3.96 1.90 -7.69
N LYS A 38 -2.98 1.02 -7.94
CA LYS A 38 -2.37 0.86 -9.26
C LYS A 38 -3.38 0.35 -10.30
N GLU A 39 -4.24 -0.61 -9.93
CA GLU A 39 -5.33 -1.09 -10.78
C GLU A 39 -6.32 0.03 -11.13
N LEU A 40 -6.73 0.82 -10.14
CA LEU A 40 -7.69 1.91 -10.33
C LEU A 40 -7.12 3.02 -11.22
N ILE A 41 -5.84 3.36 -11.05
CA ILE A 41 -5.15 4.31 -11.93
C ILE A 41 -5.05 3.76 -13.36
N ALA A 42 -4.73 2.47 -13.52
CA ALA A 42 -4.72 1.82 -14.83
C ALA A 42 -6.11 1.79 -15.48
N ALA A 43 -7.17 1.73 -14.68
CA ALA A 43 -8.56 1.87 -15.12
C ALA A 43 -8.99 3.33 -15.39
N GLY A 44 -8.06 4.29 -15.33
CA GLY A 44 -8.30 5.70 -15.65
C GLY A 44 -8.80 6.55 -14.47
N LYS A 45 -8.81 6.03 -13.25
CA LYS A 45 -9.17 6.82 -12.06
C LYS A 45 -8.05 7.76 -11.67
N SER A 46 -8.42 8.95 -11.20
CA SER A 46 -7.46 9.85 -10.57
C SER A 46 -6.94 9.24 -9.26
N ARG A 47 -5.75 9.66 -8.84
CA ARG A 47 -5.13 9.17 -7.59
C ARG A 47 -6.00 9.43 -6.36
N GLN A 48 -6.77 10.52 -6.36
CA GLN A 48 -7.70 10.88 -5.29
C GLN A 48 -8.92 9.96 -5.27
N GLU A 49 -9.54 9.70 -6.42
CA GLU A 49 -10.65 8.73 -6.53
C GLU A 49 -10.19 7.33 -6.14
N ALA A 50 -9.02 6.90 -6.63
CA ALA A 50 -8.45 5.61 -6.29
C ALA A 50 -8.26 5.47 -4.77
N ALA A 51 -7.71 6.49 -4.11
CA ALA A 51 -7.56 6.51 -2.66
C ALA A 51 -8.90 6.44 -1.92
N ALA A 52 -9.94 7.12 -2.41
CA ALA A 52 -11.27 7.07 -1.81
C ALA A 52 -11.93 5.68 -1.93
N ILE A 53 -11.81 5.05 -3.11
CA ILE A 53 -12.31 3.70 -3.37
C ILE A 53 -11.58 2.69 -2.48
N VAL A 54 -10.25 2.73 -2.47
CA VAL A 54 -9.42 1.82 -1.69
C VAL A 54 -9.68 1.99 -0.19
N ARG A 55 -9.92 3.21 0.29
CA ARG A 55 -10.31 3.45 1.69
C ARG A 55 -11.70 2.89 2.02
N ALA A 56 -12.64 2.91 1.06
CA ALA A 56 -13.96 2.31 1.24
C ALA A 56 -13.90 0.78 1.24
N GLU A 57 -13.18 0.19 0.28
CA GLU A 57 -12.95 -1.25 0.17
C GLU A 57 -12.15 -1.78 1.37
N GLY A 58 -11.13 -1.03 1.82
CA GLY A 58 -10.27 -1.42 2.94
C GLY A 58 -10.99 -1.54 4.28
N LYS A 59 -12.18 -0.95 4.45
CA LYS A 59 -13.01 -1.19 5.64
C LYS A 59 -13.42 -2.66 5.80
N THR A 60 -13.51 -3.39 4.69
CA THR A 60 -13.81 -4.83 4.67
C THR A 60 -12.58 -5.70 4.86
N LYS A 61 -11.39 -5.09 5.02
CA LYS A 61 -10.10 -5.76 5.18
C LYS A 61 -9.88 -6.91 4.19
N PRO A 62 -10.02 -6.66 2.87
CA PRO A 62 -9.92 -7.72 1.86
C PRO A 62 -8.56 -8.43 1.85
N TRP A 63 -7.51 -7.79 2.37
CA TRP A 63 -6.19 -8.39 2.55
C TRP A 63 -6.12 -9.47 3.65
N GLU A 64 -7.11 -9.59 4.53
CA GLU A 64 -7.20 -10.68 5.51
C GLU A 64 -7.77 -11.97 4.90
N SER A 65 -8.35 -11.89 3.70
CA SER A 65 -8.95 -13.04 2.98
C SER A 65 -8.14 -13.51 1.77
N ALA A 66 -6.94 -12.94 1.56
CA ALA A 66 -6.06 -13.22 0.42
C ALA A 66 -4.98 -14.25 0.73
#